data_AF-A0A7J3ZN53-F1
#
_entry.id   AF-A0A7J3ZN53-F1
#
_cell.length_a   1.000
_cell.length_b   1.000
_cell.length_c   1.000
_cell.angle_alpha   90.00
_cell.angle_beta   90.00
_cell.angle_gamma   90.00
#
_symmetry.space_group_name_H-M   'P 1'
#
loop_
_entity.id
_entity.type
_entity.pdbx_description
1 polymer ?
#
loop_
_entity_poly.entity_id
_entity_poly.type
_entity_poly.pdbx_seq_one_letter_code
_entity_poly.pdbx_strand_id
1 'polypeptide(L)' 'MGKYSENRVSTGDRNLDCLIQGGFPRGSLILLVGNPGVGKTVFGANFIVGVLGISVRRVYTSL' A
#
# COMPACT_ATOMS: atom_id res chain seq x y z
N MET A 1 17.45 14.64 10.53
CA MET A 1 16.24 13.78 10.53
C MET A 1 15.32 14.25 9.42
N GLY A 2 15.26 13.55 8.29
CA GLY A 2 14.61 14.03 7.06
C GLY A 2 13.08 14.15 7.16
N LYS A 3 12.52 15.20 6.57
CA LYS A 3 11.07 15.48 6.48
C LYS A 3 10.39 14.46 5.54
N TYR A 4 9.83 13.37 6.06
CA TYR A 4 9.09 12.37 5.26
C TYR A 4 7.55 12.47 5.37
N SER A 5 7.03 13.57 5.91
CA SER A 5 5.64 13.64 6.41
C SER A 5 4.56 13.96 5.36
N GLU A 6 4.90 14.48 4.18
CA GLU A 6 3.88 15.07 3.27
C GLU A 6 3.61 14.25 2.00
N ASN A 7 4.32 13.14 1.78
CA ASN A 7 4.32 12.45 0.48
C ASN A 7 4.17 10.93 0.59
N ARG A 8 3.34 10.45 1.53
CA ARG A 8 3.00 9.02 1.67
C ARG A 8 1.51 8.79 1.43
N VAL A 9 1.18 7.59 0.98
CA VAL A 9 -0.18 7.12 0.74
C VAL A 9 -0.45 6.01 1.75
N SER A 10 -1.46 6.21 2.60
CA SER A 10 -1.94 5.18 3.53
C SER A 10 -2.27 3.89 2.78
N THR A 11 -2.03 2.75 3.42
CA THR A 11 -2.38 1.43 2.89
C THR A 11 -3.85 1.06 3.11
N GLY A 12 -4.58 1.86 3.88
CA GLY A 12 -5.93 1.53 4.35
C GLY A 12 -5.95 0.59 5.56
N ASP A 13 -4.79 0.05 5.98
CA ASP A 13 -4.60 -0.71 7.22
C ASP A 13 -3.74 0.09 8.19
N ARG A 14 -4.33 0.50 9.32
CA ARG A 14 -3.65 1.29 10.36
C ARG A 14 -2.46 0.55 10.98
N ASN A 15 -2.54 -0.77 11.14
CA ASN A 15 -1.46 -1.55 11.72
C ASN A 15 -0.28 -1.59 10.77
N LEU A 16 -0.54 -1.83 9.49
CA LEU A 16 0.50 -1.83 8.46
C LEU A 16 1.13 -0.44 8.32
N ASP A 17 0.33 0.61 8.25
CA ASP A 17 0.82 1.99 8.16
C ASP A 17 1.76 2.31 9.34
N CYS A 18 1.42 1.91 10.56
CA CYS A 18 2.30 2.08 11.72
C CYS A 18 3.66 1.39 11.52
N LEU A 19 3.67 0.18 10.96
CA LEU A 19 4.90 -0.58 10.68
C LEU A 19 5.75 0.06 9.57
N ILE A 20 5.13 0.72 8.58
CA ILE A 20 5.83 1.27 7.40
C ILE A 20 5.94 2.80 7.39
N GLN A 21 5.87 3.44 8.56
CA GLN A 21 6.05 4.89 8.75
C GLN A 21 4.94 5.74 8.11
N GLY A 22 3.68 5.31 8.26
CA GLY A 22 2.48 6.04 7.82
C GLY A 22 2.03 5.74 6.39
N GLY A 23 2.49 4.65 5.79
CA GLY A 23 2.07 4.21 4.46
C GLY A 23 3.20 4.20 3.42
N PHE A 24 2.87 3.89 2.16
CA PHE A 24 3.84 3.80 1.08
C PHE A 24 4.29 5.18 0.57
N PRO A 25 5.56 5.38 0.18
CA PRO A 25 5.99 6.62 -0.46
C PRO A 25 5.21 6.88 -1.76
N ARG A 26 4.71 8.10 -1.92
CA ARG A 26 3.99 8.52 -3.13
C ARG A 26 4.93 8.54 -4.33
N GLY A 27 4.46 8.04 -5.48
CA GLY A 27 5.28 7.96 -6.70
C GLY A 27 6.37 6.88 -6.64
N SER A 28 6.29 5.94 -5.70
CA SER A 28 7.21 4.80 -5.63
C SER A 28 6.63 3.53 -6.26
N LEU A 29 7.52 2.62 -6.64
CA LEU A 29 7.19 1.25 -7.02
C LEU A 29 7.37 0.34 -5.80
N ILE A 30 6.32 -0.39 -5.43
CA ILE A 30 6.34 -1.36 -4.34
C ILE A 30 6.31 -2.77 -4.93
N LEU A 31 7.32 -3.58 -4.62
CA LEU A 31 7.39 -4.98 -5.04
C LEU A 31 7.01 -5.90 -3.88
N LEU A 32 5.96 -6.71 -4.06
CA LEU A 32 5.51 -7.68 -3.07
C LEU A 32 6.01 -9.08 -3.43
N VAL A 33 6.98 -9.62 -2.67
CA VAL A 33 7.64 -10.92 -2.93
C VAL A 33 7.28 -11.93 -1.84
N GLY A 34 7.08 -13.19 -2.24
CA GLY A 34 6.90 -14.29 -1.31
C GLY A 34 6.48 -15.58 -2.03
N ASN A 35 6.45 -16.70 -1.31
CA ASN A 35 6.05 -18.00 -1.86
C ASN A 35 4.59 -18.02 -2.35
N PRO A 36 4.19 -18.97 -3.22
CA PRO A 36 2.77 -19.19 -3.54
C PRO A 36 1.94 -19.39 -2.27
N GLY A 37 0.70 -18.88 -2.26
CA GLY A 37 -0.22 -19.05 -1.11
C GLY A 37 -0.06 -18.06 0.05
N VAL A 38 0.98 -17.20 0.07
CA VAL A 38 1.21 -16.25 1.19
C VAL A 38 0.32 -14.99 1.16
N GLY A 39 -0.72 -14.96 0.33
CA GLY A 39 -1.70 -13.88 0.34
C GLY A 39 -1.33 -12.61 -0.47
N LYS A 40 -0.39 -12.67 -1.41
CA LYS A 40 -0.01 -11.51 -2.26
C LYS A 40 -1.20 -10.90 -3.02
N THR A 41 -2.03 -11.76 -3.62
CA THR A 41 -3.25 -11.35 -4.33
C THR A 41 -4.26 -10.71 -3.38
N VAL A 42 -4.48 -11.34 -2.21
CA VAL A 42 -5.36 -10.82 -1.16
C VAL A 42 -4.88 -9.46 -0.66
N PHE A 43 -3.57 -9.28 -0.47
CA PHE A 43 -2.97 -8.00 -0.12
C PHE A 43 -3.29 -6.91 -1.16
N GLY A 44 -3.08 -7.20 -2.45
CA GLY A 44 -3.36 -6.24 -3.52
C GLY A 44 -4.84 -5.83 -3.60
N ALA A 45 -5.75 -6.78 -3.42
CA ALA A 45 -7.19 -6.50 -3.35
C ALA A 45 -7.54 -5.63 -2.13
N ASN A 46 -7.07 -6.01 -0.94
CA ASN A 46 -7.31 -5.26 0.29
C ASN A 46 -6.73 -3.86 0.24
N PHE A 47 -5.55 -3.68 -0.35
CA PHE A 47 -4.95 -2.36 -0.51
C PHE A 47 -5.89 -1.44 -1.32
N ILE A 48 -6.41 -1.89 -2.46
CA ILE A 48 -7.28 -1.07 -3.31
C ILE A 48 -8.59 -0.73 -2.63
N VAL A 49 -9.18 -1.68 -1.89
CA VAL A 49 -10.38 -1.45 -1.08
C VAL A 49 -10.08 -0.46 0.05
N GLY A 50 -9.01 -0.70 0.79
CA GLY A 50 -8.61 0.11 1.94
C GLY A 50 -8.32 1.56 1.58
N VAL A 51 -7.86 1.81 0.35
CA VAL A 51 -7.61 3.18 -0.11
C VAL A 51 -8.82 3.86 -0.76
N LEU A 52 -10.00 3.23 -0.95
CA LEU A 52 -11.13 3.78 -1.73
C LEU A 52 -11.55 5.22 -1.37
N GLY A 53 -11.53 5.58 -0.08
CA GLY A 53 -11.90 6.92 0.40
C GLY A 53 -10.85 8.01 0.16
N ILE A 54 -9.67 7.65 -0.36
CA ILE A 54 -8.56 8.57 -0.62
C ILE A 54 -8.71 9.11 -2.06
N SER A 55 -8.31 10.35 -2.34
CA SER A 55 -8.30 10.85 -3.74
C SER A 55 -7.04 10.38 -4.48
N VAL A 56 -6.95 9.07 -4.78
CA VAL A 56 -5.88 8.48 -5.60
C VAL A 56 -6.46 7.65 -6.73
N ARG A 57 -5.83 7.68 -7.91
CA ARG A 57 -6.15 6.77 -9.02
C ARG A 57 -5.59 5.38 -8.71
N ARG A 58 -6.37 4.34 -9.01
CA ARG A 58 -6.04 2.96 -8.68
C ARG A 58 -6.32 2.07 -9.87
N VAL A 59 -5.46 1.07 -10.06
CA VAL A 59 -5.64 0.00 -11.03
C VAL A 59 -5.19 -1.29 -10.35
N TYR A 60 -6.01 -2.34 -10.45
CA TYR A 60 -5.63 -3.70 -10.06
C TYR A 60 -5.53 -4.56 -11.30
N THR A 61 -4.43 -5.29 -11.45
CA THR A 61 -4.37 -6.38 -12.42
C THR A 61 -3.79 -7.61 -11.71
N SER A 62 -4.37 -8.76 -11.98
CA SER A 62 -3.81 -10.08 -11.65
C SER A 62 -3.70 -10.83 -12.96
N LEU A 63 -2.55 -11.45 -13.20
CA LEU A 63 -2.35 -12.44 -14.26
C LEU A 63 -2.68 -13.84 -13.74
#